data_AF-A0AAR2JGW1-F1
#
_entry.id   AF-A0AAR2JGW1-F1
#
_cell.length_a   1.000
_cell.length_b   1.000
_cell.length_c   1.000
_cell.angle_alpha   90.00
_cell.angle_beta   90.00
_cell.angle_gamma   90.00
#
_symmetry.space_group_name_H-M   'P 1'
#
loop_
_entity.id
_entity.type
_entity.pdbx_description
1 polymer ?
#
loop_
_entity_poly.entity_id
_entity_poly.type
_entity_poly.pdbx_seq_one_letter_code
_entity_poly.pdbx_strand_id
1 'polypeptide(L)'
;MRGGEITLHITLKTPSPLAILEENLLESAKDLRLGRRFTFQQDNDPKHKARATMEWFKKKNIHVLEWPSQSPDLNPIENLWQDLKTAVHKRSPSNLTELELFCKEEWARISITRCAKLVETYPKRLAAVIAAKGGSTKY
;
A
#
# COMPACT_ATOMS: atom_id res chain seq x y z
N MET A 1 -9.10 -3.30 -24.18
CA MET A 1 -8.47 -2.29 -23.32
C MET A 1 -9.60 -1.54 -22.62
N ARG A 2 -9.76 -1.73 -21.31
CA ARG A 2 -10.65 -0.91 -20.47
C ARG A 2 -9.82 -0.54 -19.26
N GLY A 3 -9.52 0.74 -19.12
CA GLY A 3 -8.84 1.28 -17.95
C GLY A 3 -9.76 1.12 -16.76
N GLY A 4 -9.38 0.25 -15.83
CA GLY A 4 -9.91 0.27 -14.47
C GLY A 4 -9.27 1.47 -13.79
N GLU A 5 -10.00 2.56 -13.73
CA GLU A 5 -9.66 3.72 -12.92
C GLU A 5 -9.85 3.27 -11.46
N ILE A 6 -8.75 3.02 -10.74
CA ILE A 6 -8.81 2.78 -9.30
C ILE A 6 -9.10 4.15 -8.67
N THR A 7 -10.39 4.50 -8.61
CA THR A 7 -10.88 5.66 -7.88
C THR A 7 -10.78 5.33 -6.40
N LEU A 8 -9.65 5.69 -5.78
CA LEU A 8 -9.59 5.83 -4.32
C LEU A 8 -10.59 6.94 -3.94
N HIS A 9 -11.79 6.53 -3.52
CA HIS A 9 -12.76 7.41 -2.89
C HIS A 9 -12.18 7.88 -1.55
N ILE A 10 -11.44 8.99 -1.58
CA ILE A 10 -11.02 9.72 -0.38
C ILE A 10 -12.26 10.45 0.16
N THR A 11 -13.21 9.69 0.71
CA THR A 11 -14.31 10.29 1.46
C THR A 11 -13.74 10.71 2.81
N LEU A 12 -13.81 12.00 3.15
CA LEU A 12 -13.39 12.62 4.42
C LEU A 12 -14.22 12.17 5.65
N LYS A 13 -14.81 10.97 5.61
CA LYS A 13 -15.28 10.24 6.78
C LYS A 13 -14.37 9.05 6.91
N THR A 14 -13.53 8.99 7.93
CA THR A 14 -12.64 7.85 8.20
C THR A 14 -13.48 6.57 8.25
N PRO A 15 -13.54 5.78 7.17
CA PRO A 15 -14.22 4.51 7.22
C PRO A 15 -13.41 3.62 8.16
N SER A 16 -14.06 2.67 8.84
CA SER A 16 -13.28 1.68 9.58
C SER A 16 -12.28 1.00 8.62
N PRO A 17 -11.09 0.58 9.09
CA PRO A 17 -10.13 -0.15 8.25
C PRO A 17 -10.77 -1.33 7.49
N LEU A 18 -11.73 -2.01 8.13
CA LEU A 18 -12.49 -3.09 7.51
C LEU A 18 -13.33 -2.63 6.31
N ALA A 19 -14.03 -1.50 6.40
CA ALA A 19 -14.87 -0.99 5.31
C ALA A 19 -14.02 -0.69 4.05
N ILE A 20 -12.84 -0.09 4.23
CA ILE A 20 -11.90 0.17 3.13
C ILE A 20 -11.47 -1.14 2.46
N LEU A 21 -11.14 -2.16 3.27
CA LEU A 21 -10.73 -3.48 2.75
C LEU A 21 -11.87 -4.17 1.98
N GLU A 22 -13.10 -4.09 2.49
CA GLU A 22 -14.28 -4.67 1.86
C GLU A 22 -14.59 -4.06 0.49
N GLU A 23 -14.46 -2.73 0.39
CA GLU A 23 -14.72 -1.99 -0.82
C GLU A 23 -13.61 -2.18 -1.87
N ASN A 24 -12.34 -2.17 -1.45
CA ASN A 24 -11.22 -1.95 -2.39
C ASN A 24 -10.33 -3.17 -2.62
N LEU A 25 -10.13 -4.05 -1.62
CA LEU A 25 -9.05 -5.03 -1.67
C LEU A 25 -9.25 -6.07 -2.79
N LEU A 26 -10.44 -6.66 -2.87
CA LEU A 26 -10.71 -7.72 -3.84
C LEU A 26 -10.79 -7.18 -5.27
N GLU A 27 -11.27 -5.95 -5.46
CA GLU A 27 -11.29 -5.33 -6.78
C GLU A 27 -9.88 -4.99 -7.24
N SER A 28 -9.06 -4.41 -6.35
CA SER A 28 -7.64 -4.15 -6.62
C SER A 28 -6.89 -5.44 -7.00
N ALA A 29 -7.16 -6.55 -6.32
CA ALA A 29 -6.53 -7.84 -6.63
C ALA A 29 -6.93 -8.37 -8.03
N LYS A 30 -8.17 -8.10 -8.48
CA LYS A 30 -8.62 -8.45 -9.84
C LYS A 30 -7.95 -7.56 -10.88
N ASP A 31 -7.93 -6.26 -10.66
CA ASP A 31 -7.32 -5.28 -11.58
C ASP A 31 -5.83 -5.55 -11.78
N LEU A 32 -5.14 -5.89 -10.69
CA LEU A 32 -3.73 -6.28 -10.71
C LEU A 32 -3.50 -7.72 -11.19
N ARG A 33 -4.56 -8.49 -11.46
CA ARG A 33 -4.50 -9.87 -11.94
C ARG A 33 -3.66 -10.80 -11.06
N LEU A 34 -3.72 -10.61 -9.74
CA LEU A 34 -2.92 -11.39 -8.77
C LEU A 34 -3.37 -12.86 -8.65
N GLY A 35 -4.51 -13.20 -9.26
CA GLY A 35 -5.11 -14.52 -9.16
C GLY A 35 -5.71 -14.79 -7.77
N ARG A 36 -6.02 -16.06 -7.50
CA ARG A 36 -6.70 -16.47 -6.25
C ARG A 36 -5.77 -16.61 -5.04
N ARG A 37 -4.46 -16.57 -5.25
CA ARG A 37 -3.44 -16.79 -4.21
C ARG A 37 -2.50 -15.60 -4.17
N PHE A 38 -2.92 -14.55 -3.47
CA PHE A 38 -2.07 -13.42 -3.13
C PHE A 38 -1.88 -13.34 -1.62
N THR A 39 -0.79 -12.69 -1.21
CA THR A 39 -0.53 -12.37 0.19
C THR A 39 -0.79 -10.89 0.39
N PHE A 40 -1.60 -10.55 1.39
CA PHE A 40 -1.84 -9.18 1.82
C PHE A 40 -0.80 -8.78 2.86
N GLN A 41 -0.21 -7.61 2.72
CA GLN A 41 0.70 -7.05 3.70
C GLN A 41 0.04 -5.83 4.35
N GLN A 42 0.14 -5.75 5.67
CA GLN A 42 -0.22 -4.58 6.48
C GLN A 42 0.77 -4.47 7.65
N ASP A 43 0.92 -3.28 8.21
CA ASP A 43 1.76 -3.09 9.39
C ASP A 43 1.08 -3.60 10.68
N ASN A 44 1.76 -3.45 11.80
CA ASN A 44 1.31 -3.90 13.11
C ASN A 44 0.52 -2.85 13.91
N ASP A 45 0.04 -1.75 13.31
CA ASP A 45 -0.79 -0.76 14.02
C ASP A 45 -2.02 -1.46 14.64
N PRO A 46 -2.33 -1.22 15.93
CA PRO A 46 -3.48 -1.83 16.60
C PRO A 46 -4.80 -1.74 15.82
N LYS A 47 -5.01 -0.68 15.03
CA LYS A 47 -6.20 -0.49 14.18
C LYS A 47 -6.34 -1.58 13.11
N HIS A 48 -5.23 -2.11 12.60
CA HIS A 48 -5.20 -3.18 11.59
C HIS A 48 -5.31 -4.59 12.20
N LYS A 49 -5.15 -4.71 13.53
CA LYS A 49 -5.30 -5.96 14.28
C LYS A 49 -6.67 -6.12 14.95
N ALA A 50 -7.63 -5.26 14.62
CA ALA A 50 -8.99 -5.40 15.11
C ALA A 50 -9.54 -6.80 14.79
N ARG A 51 -10.20 -7.44 15.77
CA ARG A 51 -10.72 -8.81 15.64
C ARG A 51 -11.58 -8.98 14.38
N ALA A 52 -12.47 -8.04 14.12
CA ALA A 52 -13.34 -8.06 12.95
C ALA A 52 -12.56 -8.07 11.62
N THR A 53 -11.45 -7.34 11.53
CA THR A 53 -10.58 -7.31 10.35
C THR A 53 -9.87 -8.64 10.13
N MET A 54 -9.31 -9.22 11.20
CA MET A 54 -8.65 -10.53 11.13
C MET A 54 -9.64 -11.67 10.80
N GLU A 55 -10.84 -11.64 11.38
CA GLU A 55 -11.93 -12.59 11.05
C GLU A 55 -12.36 -12.47 9.59
N TRP A 56 -12.42 -11.25 9.06
CA TRP A 56 -12.74 -11.01 7.65
C TRP A 56 -11.69 -11.61 6.71
N PHE A 57 -10.39 -11.40 6.97
CA PHE A 57 -9.32 -12.01 6.17
C PHE A 57 -9.44 -13.54 6.17
N LYS A 58 -9.69 -14.14 7.33
CA LYS A 58 -9.91 -15.59 7.46
C LYS A 58 -11.12 -16.06 6.64
N LYS A 59 -12.25 -15.35 6.73
CA LYS A 59 -13.48 -15.67 5.96
C LYS A 59 -13.26 -15.56 4.46
N LYS A 60 -12.46 -14.61 4.00
CA LYS A 60 -12.12 -14.41 2.58
C LYS A 60 -10.98 -15.31 2.09
N ASN A 61 -10.39 -16.12 2.97
CA ASN A 61 -9.23 -16.96 2.68
C ASN A 61 -8.03 -16.15 2.11
N ILE A 62 -7.81 -14.96 2.67
CA ILE A 62 -6.70 -14.07 2.33
C ILE A 62 -5.58 -14.33 3.33
N HIS A 63 -4.39 -14.66 2.84
CA HIS A 63 -3.21 -14.79 3.67
C HIS A 63 -2.67 -13.39 4.00
N VAL A 64 -2.48 -13.09 5.29
CA VAL A 64 -1.85 -11.85 5.75
C VAL A 64 -0.40 -12.16 6.13
N LEU A 65 0.53 -11.40 5.56
CA LEU A 65 1.96 -11.51 5.85
C LEU A 65 2.23 -11.16 7.31
N GLU A 66 3.02 -11.97 8.00
CA GLU A 66 3.53 -11.62 9.32
C GLU A 66 4.52 -10.46 9.18
N TRP A 67 4.25 -9.36 9.88
CA TRP A 67 5.06 -8.16 9.81
C TRP A 67 5.79 -7.89 11.13
N PRO A 68 7.09 -7.59 11.12
CA PRO A 68 7.79 -7.12 12.31
C PRO A 68 7.35 -5.71 12.70
N SER A 69 7.23 -5.44 14.01
CA SER A 69 6.93 -4.10 14.50
C SER A 69 8.04 -3.11 14.12
N GLN A 70 7.67 -1.83 13.96
CA GLN A 70 8.62 -0.73 13.72
C GLN A 70 9.58 -0.97 12.53
N SER A 71 9.09 -1.59 11.45
CA SER A 71 9.91 -1.89 10.27
C SER A 71 9.44 -1.15 9.02
N PRO A 72 9.46 0.20 9.01
CA PRO A 72 9.06 0.98 7.83
C PRO A 72 10.01 0.72 6.64
N ASP A 73 11.30 0.48 6.89
CA ASP A 73 12.33 0.18 5.87
C ASP A 73 11.95 -1.04 4.98
N LEU A 74 11.19 -1.97 5.57
CA LEU A 74 10.71 -3.15 4.86
C LEU A 74 9.49 -2.83 3.99
N ASN A 75 8.71 -1.79 4.27
CA ASN A 75 7.46 -1.54 3.58
C ASN A 75 7.68 -0.79 2.25
N PRO A 76 7.50 -1.43 1.07
CA PRO A 76 7.78 -0.79 -0.21
C PRO A 76 6.83 0.37 -0.54
N ILE A 77 5.66 0.44 0.12
CA ILE A 77 4.70 1.53 -0.11
C ILE A 77 5.26 2.88 0.34
N GLU A 78 6.19 2.91 1.31
CA GLU A 78 6.83 4.14 1.76
C GLU A 78 7.62 4.82 0.62
N ASN A 79 8.22 4.03 -0.26
CA ASN A 79 8.88 4.56 -1.44
C ASN A 79 7.87 5.12 -2.45
N LEU A 80 6.71 4.49 -2.60
CA LEU A 80 5.64 5.02 -3.46
C LEU A 80 5.03 6.31 -2.89
N TRP A 81 4.88 6.40 -1.57
CA TRP A 81 4.48 7.64 -0.92
C TRP A 81 5.50 8.75 -1.11
N GLN A 82 6.79 8.44 -1.06
CA GLN A 82 7.84 9.42 -1.35
C GLN A 82 7.80 9.89 -2.80
N ASP A 83 7.61 8.97 -3.76
CA ASP A 83 7.45 9.29 -5.18
C ASP A 83 6.23 10.21 -5.39
N LEU A 84 5.09 9.87 -4.78
CA LEU A 84 3.85 10.65 -4.85
C LEU A 84 4.01 12.06 -4.27
N LYS A 85 4.51 12.16 -3.03
CA LYS A 85 4.76 13.46 -2.37
C LYS A 85 5.67 14.34 -3.22
N THR A 86 6.72 13.76 -3.79
CA THR A 86 7.66 14.48 -4.65
C THR A 86 6.98 15.00 -5.91
N ALA A 87 6.16 14.18 -6.56
CA ALA A 87 5.44 14.56 -7.78
C ALA A 87 4.38 15.64 -7.51
N VAL A 88 3.58 15.47 -6.47
CA VAL A 88 2.55 16.44 -6.05
C VAL A 88 3.17 17.76 -5.61
N HIS A 89 4.27 17.72 -4.85
CA HIS A 89 4.97 18.94 -4.42
C HIS A 89 5.48 19.78 -5.61
N LYS A 90 6.00 19.13 -6.65
CA LYS A 90 6.43 19.80 -7.89
C LYS A 90 5.30 20.53 -8.63
N ARG A 91 4.05 20.13 -8.41
CA ARG A 91 2.87 20.79 -8.97
C ARG A 91 2.37 21.96 -8.14
N SER A 92 2.90 22.14 -6.93
CA SER A 92 2.63 23.27 -6.03
C SER A 92 1.12 23.58 -5.87
N PRO A 93 0.32 22.61 -5.37
CA PRO A 93 -1.11 22.83 -5.14
C PRO A 93 -1.34 23.99 -4.18
N SER A 94 -2.28 24.87 -4.51
CA SER A 94 -2.62 26.08 -3.76
C SER A 94 -3.74 25.87 -2.74
N ASN A 95 -4.49 24.77 -2.87
CA ASN A 95 -5.64 24.46 -2.03
C ASN A 95 -5.87 22.94 -1.94
N LEU A 96 -6.79 22.52 -1.05
CA LEU A 96 -7.08 21.11 -0.82
C LEU A 96 -7.66 20.39 -2.03
N THR A 97 -8.46 21.08 -2.85
CA THR A 97 -9.05 20.50 -4.06
C THR A 97 -7.97 20.17 -5.10
N GLU A 98 -7.03 21.09 -5.33
CA GLU A 98 -5.88 20.85 -6.19
C GLU A 98 -4.98 19.74 -5.63
N LEU A 99 -4.73 19.76 -4.32
CA LEU A 99 -3.94 18.72 -3.67
C LEU A 99 -4.55 17.33 -3.89
N GLU A 100 -5.87 17.18 -3.67
CA GLU A 100 -6.57 15.91 -3.88
C GLU A 100 -6.52 15.46 -5.36
N LEU A 101 -6.79 16.39 -6.29
CA LEU A 101 -6.73 16.11 -7.72
C LEU A 101 -5.33 15.65 -8.13
N PHE A 102 -4.29 16.37 -7.70
CA PHE A 102 -2.91 16.06 -8.05
C PHE A 102 -2.46 14.74 -7.43
N CYS A 103 -2.88 14.42 -6.21
CA CYS A 103 -2.64 13.11 -5.61
C CYS A 103 -3.22 11.98 -6.48
N LYS A 104 -4.46 12.10 -6.97
CA LYS A 104 -5.09 11.08 -7.83
C LYS A 104 -4.36 10.95 -9.18
N GLU A 105 -4.07 12.08 -9.82
CA GLU A 105 -3.40 12.09 -11.13
C GLU A 105 -1.96 11.55 -11.06
N GLU A 106 -1.18 11.95 -10.06
CA GLU A 106 0.19 11.48 -9.90
C GLU A 106 0.24 10.02 -9.45
N TRP A 107 -0.72 9.57 -8.62
CA TRP A 107 -0.84 8.15 -8.26
C TRP A 107 -1.10 7.28 -9.50
N ALA A 108 -2.03 7.69 -10.36
CA ALA A 108 -2.33 6.98 -11.61
C ALA A 108 -1.14 6.94 -12.60
N ARG A 109 -0.17 7.86 -12.46
CA ARG A 109 1.07 7.89 -13.26
C ARG A 109 2.17 6.98 -12.73
N ILE A 110 2.05 6.45 -11.51
CA ILE A 110 3.04 5.50 -10.98
C ILE A 110 3.02 4.23 -11.85
N SER A 111 4.11 4.02 -12.58
CA SER A 111 4.20 2.88 -13.50
C SER A 111 4.21 1.54 -12.76
N ILE A 112 3.59 0.52 -13.37
CA ILE A 112 3.67 -0.87 -12.88
C ILE A 112 5.13 -1.33 -12.76
N THR A 113 6.00 -0.91 -13.68
CA THR A 113 7.43 -1.20 -13.66
C THR A 113 8.13 -0.65 -12.40
N ARG A 114 7.71 0.52 -11.90
CA ARG A 114 8.21 1.07 -10.63
C ARG A 114 7.83 0.17 -9.46
N CYS A 115 6.57 -0.24 -9.39
CA CYS A 115 6.08 -1.18 -8.37
C CYS A 115 6.84 -2.51 -8.43
N ALA A 116 7.02 -3.09 -9.63
CA ALA A 116 7.76 -4.33 -9.82
C ALA A 116 9.21 -4.24 -9.32
N LYS A 117 9.93 -3.16 -9.67
CA LYS A 117 11.31 -2.93 -9.20
C LYS A 117 11.40 -2.84 -7.67
N LEU A 118 10.43 -2.21 -7.01
CA LEU A 118 10.41 -2.15 -5.54
C LEU A 118 10.27 -3.54 -4.93
N VAL A 119 9.37 -4.38 -5.47
CA VAL A 119 9.21 -5.77 -5.04
C VAL A 119 10.46 -6.60 -5.34
N GLU A 120 11.10 -6.43 -6.48
CA GLU A 120 12.36 -7.11 -6.83
C GLU A 120 13.50 -6.78 -5.85
N THR A 121 13.51 -5.60 -5.26
CA THR A 121 14.51 -5.22 -4.25
C THR A 121 14.26 -5.82 -2.86
N TYR A 122 13.09 -6.40 -2.63
CA TYR A 122 12.66 -6.87 -1.32
C TYR A 122 13.61 -7.89 -0.67
N PRO A 123 14.14 -8.90 -1.39
CA PRO A 123 15.12 -9.83 -0.82
C PRO A 123 16.38 -9.12 -0.30
N LYS A 124 16.81 -8.03 -0.95
CA LYS A 124 17.96 -7.23 -0.51
C LYS A 124 17.67 -6.45 0.77
N ARG A 125 16.42 -6.01 0.98
CA ARG A 125 15.99 -5.34 2.22
C ARG A 125 15.99 -6.33 3.38
N LEU A 126 15.41 -7.51 3.17
CA LEU A 126 15.42 -8.59 4.16
C LEU A 126 16.85 -8.97 4.55
N ALA A 127 17.75 -9.14 3.57
CA ALA A 127 19.15 -9.43 3.83
C ALA A 127 19.83 -8.32 4.66
N ALA A 128 19.51 -7.04 4.39
CA ALA A 128 20.04 -5.92 5.15
C ALA A 128 19.54 -5.92 6.61
N VAL A 129 18.25 -6.20 6.85
CA VAL A 129 17.69 -6.31 8.21
C VAL A 129 18.32 -7.48 8.97
N ILE A 130 18.50 -8.64 8.31
CA ILE A 130 19.17 -9.80 8.91
C ILE A 130 20.62 -9.47 9.27
N ALA A 131 21.36 -8.82 8.37
CA ALA A 131 22.74 -8.39 8.62
C ALA A 131 22.82 -7.37 9.77
N ALA A 132 21.82 -6.48 9.88
CA ALA A 132 21.67 -5.53 10.97
C ALA A 132 21.11 -6.16 12.26
N LYS A 133 20.87 -7.48 12.29
CA LYS A 133 20.27 -8.21 13.42
C LYS A 133 18.95 -7.61 13.89
N GLY A 134 18.12 -7.17 12.95
CA GLY A 134 16.84 -6.50 13.24
C GLY A 134 16.95 -4.99 13.47
N GLY A 135 18.14 -4.40 13.37
CA GLY A 135 18.33 -2.96 13.41
C GLY A 135 17.87 -2.24 12.13
N SER A 136 17.83 -0.91 12.20
CA SER A 136 17.48 -0.04 11.06
C SER A 136 18.47 -0.19 9.91
N THR A 137 17.96 0.00 8.69
CA THR A 137 18.71 -0.12 7.44
C THR A 137 18.68 1.20 6.67
N LYS A 138 19.32 1.21 5.49
CA LYS A 138 19.34 2.39 4.61
C LYS A 138 18.08 2.55 3.74
N TYR A 139 17.11 1.64 3.85
CA TYR A 139 15.95 1.54 2.96
C TYR A 139 14.76 2.35 3.47
#